data_AF-A0A9W8N142-F1
#
_entry.id   AF-A0A9W8N142-F1
#
_cell.length_a   1.000
_cell.length_b   1.000
_cell.length_c   1.000
_cell.angle_alpha   90.00
_cell.angle_beta   90.00
_cell.angle_gamma   90.00
#
_symmetry.space_group_name_H-M   'P 1'
#
loop_
_entity.id
_entity.type
_entity.pdbx_description
1 polymer ?
#
loop_
_entity_poly.entity_id
_entity_poly.type
_entity_poly.pdbx_seq_one_letter_code
_entity_poly.pdbx_strand_id
1 'polypeptide(L)'
;MPQHRRNHHHSSPSRRQPRPLPRHERYVYTYRLLANNTPIQFMISVEPESGKPKPGKYTFRLSFKANGIERKLCEPESRKLKVDPRHLDFVVFIFPGKSSLPAGCLWSLRVWLRVNNVDHRIWGDDDLWIAKDPDFNSIGDASFARLKNADTGEQIYNAYVGRALVTFIVRWRHVSNKLYSYSLEYEAAGVGDMLFDDYKLRLDGDPRALSFLIFSIPSNSIPSGASHKLRVWIRSLVPLSTSDPTTSYVLPFNDSYIYQRLWKDDGFKIGGRLDFESLGTKMIMGFSSGAPETIVMPHPPPSSDLHSPRSIFNEKNGYDF
;
A
#
# COMPACT_ATOMS: atom_id res chain seq x y z
N MET A 1 -78.37 -43.66 -4.01
CA MET A 1 -76.96 -43.36 -3.67
C MET A 1 -76.40 -42.37 -4.67
N PRO A 2 -76.04 -41.12 -4.29
CA PRO A 2 -75.43 -40.16 -5.21
C PRO A 2 -73.90 -40.08 -5.01
N GLN A 3 -73.16 -40.06 -6.13
CA GLN A 3 -71.70 -39.91 -6.19
C GLN A 3 -71.31 -38.43 -6.17
N HIS A 4 -70.46 -38.04 -5.22
CA HIS A 4 -69.80 -36.74 -5.16
C HIS A 4 -68.53 -36.72 -6.03
N ARG A 5 -68.52 -35.90 -7.10
CA ARG A 5 -67.31 -35.51 -7.83
C ARG A 5 -66.66 -34.30 -7.13
N ARG A 6 -65.42 -34.45 -6.64
CA ARG A 6 -64.54 -33.36 -6.20
C ARG A 6 -63.69 -32.90 -7.38
N ASN A 7 -63.80 -31.61 -7.73
CA ASN A 7 -62.87 -30.95 -8.66
C ASN A 7 -61.64 -30.47 -7.90
N HIS A 8 -60.46 -30.98 -8.26
CA HIS A 8 -59.17 -30.46 -7.82
C HIS A 8 -58.73 -29.34 -8.77
N HIS A 9 -58.73 -28.10 -8.29
CA HIS A 9 -58.08 -26.98 -8.96
C HIS A 9 -56.57 -27.05 -8.73
N HIS A 10 -55.81 -27.33 -9.79
CA HIS A 10 -54.35 -27.16 -9.80
C HIS A 10 -54.00 -25.66 -9.89
N SER A 11 -53.60 -25.08 -8.76
CA SER A 11 -52.93 -23.78 -8.72
C SER A 11 -51.51 -23.92 -9.24
N SER A 12 -51.24 -23.33 -10.40
CA SER A 12 -49.89 -23.27 -10.96
C SER A 12 -49.01 -22.33 -10.11
N PRO A 13 -47.79 -22.74 -9.70
CA PRO A 13 -46.89 -21.87 -8.95
C PRO A 13 -46.41 -20.73 -9.86
N SER A 14 -46.87 -19.52 -9.58
CA SER A 14 -46.38 -18.29 -10.20
C SER A 14 -44.88 -18.14 -9.90
N ARG A 15 -44.04 -18.41 -10.91
CA ARG A 15 -42.60 -18.10 -10.92
C ARG A 15 -42.46 -16.58 -10.75
N ARG A 16 -42.21 -16.12 -9.53
CA ARG A 16 -41.78 -14.75 -9.27
C ARG A 16 -40.49 -14.50 -10.06
N GLN A 17 -40.55 -13.58 -11.03
CA GLN A 17 -39.37 -13.13 -11.74
C GLN A 17 -38.36 -12.57 -10.72
N PRO A 18 -37.06 -12.93 -10.82
CA PRO A 18 -36.05 -12.42 -9.92
C PRO A 18 -36.00 -10.89 -10.04
N ARG A 19 -36.22 -10.21 -8.91
CA ARG A 19 -36.12 -8.75 -8.82
C ARG A 19 -34.72 -8.34 -9.30
N PRO A 20 -34.58 -7.43 -10.27
CA PRO A 20 -33.27 -6.98 -10.72
C PRO A 20 -32.48 -6.43 -9.53
N LEU A 21 -31.26 -6.92 -9.35
CA LEU A 21 -30.36 -6.48 -8.28
C LEU A 21 -30.19 -4.96 -8.36
N PRO A 22 -30.16 -4.25 -7.20
CA PRO A 22 -29.96 -2.82 -7.19
C PRO A 22 -28.64 -2.46 -7.88
N ARG A 23 -28.74 -1.79 -9.04
CA ARG A 23 -27.59 -1.26 -9.76
C ARG A 23 -26.99 -0.13 -8.95
N HIS A 24 -25.81 -0.37 -8.38
CA HIS A 24 -25.03 0.68 -7.73
C HIS A 24 -24.27 1.42 -8.83
N GLU A 25 -24.59 2.70 -9.02
CA GLU A 25 -23.87 3.55 -9.96
C GLU A 25 -22.55 4.02 -9.34
N ARG A 26 -21.49 4.09 -10.16
CA ARG A 26 -20.18 4.63 -9.80
C ARG A 26 -19.67 5.44 -10.97
N TYR A 27 -19.25 6.67 -10.71
CA TYR A 27 -18.66 7.55 -11.72
C TYR A 27 -17.14 7.59 -11.52
N VAL A 28 -16.38 7.53 -12.61
CA VAL A 28 -14.91 7.52 -12.55
C VAL A 28 -14.39 8.63 -13.45
N TYR A 29 -13.66 9.57 -12.84
CA TYR A 29 -12.98 10.65 -13.51
C TYR A 29 -11.50 10.32 -13.63
N THR A 30 -10.94 10.46 -14.83
CA THR A 30 -9.57 10.06 -15.14
C THR A 30 -8.74 11.25 -15.57
N TYR A 31 -7.60 11.45 -14.91
CA TYR A 31 -6.65 12.53 -15.20
C TYR A 31 -5.29 11.94 -15.53
N ARG A 32 -4.68 12.36 -16.64
CA ARG A 32 -3.35 11.92 -17.05
C ARG A 32 -2.36 13.06 -16.86
N LEU A 33 -1.25 12.76 -16.19
CA LEU A 33 -0.18 13.70 -15.91
C LEU A 33 1.16 13.08 -16.34
N LEU A 34 2.16 13.93 -16.51
CA LEU A 34 3.54 13.54 -16.75
C LEU A 34 4.43 14.15 -15.66
N ALA A 35 5.10 13.30 -14.87
CA ALA A 35 5.95 13.72 -13.77
C ALA A 35 7.36 13.20 -13.98
N ASN A 36 8.34 14.08 -14.25
CA ASN A 36 9.71 13.68 -14.58
C ASN A 36 9.75 12.52 -15.60
N ASN A 37 9.12 12.73 -16.76
CA ASN A 37 8.98 11.73 -17.84
C ASN A 37 8.27 10.41 -17.45
N THR A 38 7.59 10.39 -16.30
CA THR A 38 6.80 9.24 -15.84
C THR A 38 5.32 9.48 -16.09
N PRO A 39 4.69 8.72 -17.01
CA PRO A 39 3.25 8.83 -17.24
C PRO A 39 2.48 8.33 -16.02
N ILE A 40 1.55 9.15 -15.55
CA ILE A 40 0.74 8.91 -14.37
C ILE A 40 -0.72 9.09 -14.71
N GLN A 41 -1.57 8.27 -14.11
CA GLN A 41 -3.02 8.39 -14.20
C GLN A 41 -3.61 8.48 -12.78
N PHE A 42 -4.38 9.52 -12.49
CA PHE A 42 -5.22 9.60 -11.31
C PHE A 42 -6.66 9.26 -11.67
N MET A 43 -7.32 8.50 -10.80
CA MET A 43 -8.69 8.06 -10.97
C MET A 43 -9.47 8.46 -9.71
N ILE A 44 -10.47 9.32 -9.89
CA ILE A 44 -11.37 9.74 -8.82
C ILE A 44 -12.70 9.03 -9.03
N SER A 45 -13.06 8.15 -8.11
CA SER A 45 -14.38 7.53 -8.14
C SER A 45 -15.34 8.17 -7.18
N VAL A 46 -16.56 8.43 -7.66
CA VAL A 46 -17.65 9.05 -6.92
C VAL A 46 -18.81 8.06 -6.86
N GLU A 47 -19.17 7.66 -5.64
CA GLU A 47 -20.16 6.62 -5.35
C GLU A 47 -21.28 7.21 -4.49
N PRO A 48 -22.54 7.30 -4.96
CA PRO A 48 -23.67 7.67 -4.12
C PRO A 48 -23.92 6.61 -3.05
N GLU A 49 -24.07 7.02 -1.80
CA GLU A 49 -24.45 6.10 -0.70
C GLU A 49 -25.84 5.48 -0.94
N SER A 50 -26.70 6.19 -1.67
CA SER A 50 -28.03 5.70 -2.09
C SER A 50 -27.99 4.74 -3.29
N GLY A 51 -26.84 4.56 -3.94
CA GLY A 51 -26.67 3.81 -5.18
C GLY A 51 -27.17 4.51 -6.44
N LYS A 52 -27.78 5.70 -6.34
CA LYS A 52 -28.35 6.47 -7.47
C LYS A 52 -27.83 7.92 -7.50
N PRO A 53 -27.78 8.58 -8.68
CA PRO A 53 -27.39 9.99 -8.83
C PRO A 53 -28.46 10.96 -8.31
N LYS A 54 -28.70 10.94 -7.00
CA LYS A 54 -29.63 11.84 -6.32
C LYS A 54 -28.87 12.77 -5.37
N PRO A 55 -29.42 13.95 -5.07
CA PRO A 55 -28.89 14.79 -4.00
C PRO A 55 -28.76 13.99 -2.70
N GLY A 56 -27.60 14.02 -2.06
CA GLY A 56 -27.31 13.16 -0.92
C GLY A 56 -25.83 13.05 -0.60
N LYS A 57 -25.46 12.03 0.19
CA LYS A 57 -24.07 11.75 0.56
C LYS A 57 -23.41 10.85 -0.48
N TYR A 58 -22.18 11.20 -0.81
CA TYR A 58 -21.33 10.52 -1.78
C TYR A 58 -19.98 10.22 -1.15
N THR A 59 -19.42 9.07 -1.50
CA THR A 59 -18.07 8.68 -1.16
C THR A 59 -17.16 8.89 -2.36
N PHE A 60 -16.08 9.61 -2.14
CA PHE A 60 -15.03 9.92 -3.08
C PHE A 60 -13.85 9.02 -2.74
N ARG A 61 -13.26 8.38 -3.74
CA ARG A 61 -12.03 7.59 -3.57
C ARG A 61 -11.03 8.01 -4.63
N LEU A 62 -9.78 8.08 -4.23
CA LEU A 62 -8.68 8.41 -5.12
C LEU A 62 -7.83 7.15 -5.32
N SER A 63 -7.54 6.83 -6.57
CA SER A 63 -6.49 5.88 -6.92
C SER A 63 -5.53 6.48 -7.93
N PHE A 64 -4.35 5.91 -7.95
CA PHE A 64 -3.25 6.31 -8.81
C PHE A 64 -2.73 5.08 -9.53
N LYS A 65 -2.48 5.23 -10.82
CA LYS A 65 -2.00 4.19 -11.70
C LYS A 65 -0.79 4.67 -12.47
N ALA A 66 0.27 3.88 -12.43
CA ALA A 66 1.44 4.07 -13.28
C ALA A 66 1.95 2.70 -13.74
N ASN A 67 2.25 2.60 -15.04
CA ASN A 67 2.76 1.39 -15.67
C ASN A 67 1.97 0.10 -15.34
N GLY A 68 0.64 0.18 -15.41
CA GLY A 68 -0.23 -0.98 -15.17
C GLY A 68 -0.42 -1.36 -13.69
N ILE A 69 0.23 -0.66 -12.75
CA ILE A 69 0.03 -0.82 -11.30
C ILE A 69 -0.87 0.30 -10.80
N GLU A 70 -2.05 -0.04 -10.29
CA GLU A 70 -2.97 0.88 -9.61
C GLU A 70 -2.98 0.61 -8.09
N ARG A 71 -2.86 1.68 -7.30
CA ARG A 71 -3.04 1.65 -5.84
C ARG A 71 -3.97 2.75 -5.37
N LYS A 72 -4.58 2.56 -4.21
CA LYS A 72 -5.36 3.61 -3.55
C LYS A 72 -4.43 4.69 -3.01
N LEU A 73 -4.89 5.93 -3.03
CA LEU A 73 -4.26 7.06 -2.35
C LEU A 73 -5.25 7.69 -1.38
N CYS A 74 -4.72 8.12 -0.23
CA CYS A 74 -5.48 8.75 0.84
C CYS A 74 -6.65 7.91 1.36
N GLU A 75 -7.29 8.39 2.42
CA GLU A 75 -8.55 7.82 2.88
C GLU A 75 -9.74 8.30 2.01
N PRO A 76 -10.80 7.48 1.87
CA PRO A 76 -12.02 7.90 1.21
C PRO A 76 -12.67 9.10 1.89
N GLU A 77 -13.11 10.07 1.09
CA GLU A 77 -13.75 11.30 1.57
C GLU A 77 -15.27 11.26 1.36
N SER A 78 -16.05 11.79 2.29
CA SER A 78 -17.51 11.85 2.17
C SER A 78 -18.00 13.29 2.02
N ARG A 79 -18.78 13.56 0.98
CA ARG A 79 -19.38 14.89 0.74
C ARG A 79 -20.87 14.79 0.45
N LYS A 80 -21.61 15.83 0.83
CA LYS A 80 -23.02 15.99 0.45
C LYS A 80 -23.09 16.76 -0.87
N LEU A 81 -23.63 16.14 -1.91
CA LEU A 81 -23.80 16.77 -3.22
C LEU A 81 -25.26 17.12 -3.45
N LYS A 82 -25.50 18.31 -4.01
CA LYS A 82 -26.79 18.71 -4.59
C LYS A 82 -26.75 18.80 -6.12
N VAL A 83 -25.56 18.69 -6.70
CA VAL A 83 -25.31 18.69 -8.14
C VAL A 83 -25.25 17.26 -8.67
N ASP A 84 -25.48 17.11 -9.96
CA ASP A 84 -25.37 15.82 -10.63
C ASP A 84 -23.90 15.33 -10.61
N PRO A 85 -23.62 14.13 -10.08
CA PRO A 85 -22.27 13.59 -9.98
C PRO A 85 -21.63 13.28 -11.34
N ARG A 86 -22.35 13.41 -12.46
CA ARG A 86 -21.83 13.27 -13.84
C ARG A 86 -21.18 14.54 -14.38
N HIS A 87 -21.48 15.69 -13.78
CA HIS A 87 -20.99 17.00 -14.21
C HIS A 87 -19.99 17.62 -13.23
N LEU A 88 -19.39 16.81 -12.36
CA LEU A 88 -18.32 17.27 -11.48
C LEU A 88 -17.06 17.57 -12.29
N ASP A 89 -16.36 18.63 -11.90
CA ASP A 89 -15.06 19.00 -12.45
C ASP A 89 -14.01 18.93 -11.34
N PHE A 90 -12.90 18.22 -11.58
CA PHE A 90 -11.80 18.15 -10.64
C PHE A 90 -10.55 18.78 -11.22
N VAL A 91 -9.85 19.53 -10.38
CA VAL A 91 -8.52 20.06 -10.67
C VAL A 91 -7.51 19.19 -9.94
N VAL A 92 -6.72 18.44 -10.69
CA VAL A 92 -5.69 17.50 -10.18
C VAL A 92 -4.33 17.99 -10.63
N PHE A 93 -3.44 18.28 -9.68
CA PHE A 93 -2.09 18.70 -9.98
C PHE A 93 -1.10 18.17 -8.95
N ILE A 94 0.15 18.04 -9.38
CA ILE A 94 1.28 17.70 -8.52
C ILE A 94 2.34 18.79 -8.64
N PHE A 95 3.15 18.94 -7.60
CA PHE A 95 4.36 19.76 -7.65
C PHE A 95 5.52 19.03 -6.98
N PRO A 96 6.78 19.35 -7.34
CA PRO A 96 7.94 18.72 -6.72
C PRO A 96 7.95 18.89 -5.20
N GLY A 97 8.28 17.82 -4.47
CA GLY A 97 8.49 17.86 -3.02
C GLY A 97 9.78 18.60 -2.63
N LYS A 98 9.89 18.97 -1.35
CA LYS A 98 11.02 19.78 -0.83
C LYS A 98 12.39 19.10 -0.99
N SER A 99 12.49 17.85 -0.57
CA SER A 99 13.70 17.05 -0.67
C SER A 99 13.34 15.58 -0.79
N SER A 100 14.07 14.85 -1.63
CA SER A 100 13.86 13.42 -1.82
C SER A 100 15.18 12.70 -2.01
N LEU A 101 15.22 11.46 -1.55
CA LEU A 101 16.32 10.53 -1.76
C LEU A 101 15.70 9.20 -2.22
N PRO A 102 15.86 8.80 -3.49
CA PRO A 102 16.57 9.51 -4.57
C PRO A 102 15.91 10.85 -4.97
N ALA A 103 16.69 11.74 -5.57
CA ALA A 103 16.20 13.03 -6.04
C ALA A 103 15.13 12.89 -7.14
N GLY A 104 14.24 13.87 -7.27
CA GLY A 104 13.23 13.91 -8.33
C GLY A 104 12.13 12.84 -8.23
N CYS A 105 12.02 12.19 -7.07
CA CYS A 105 11.07 11.10 -6.86
C CYS A 105 9.84 11.47 -6.03
N LEU A 106 9.92 12.55 -5.23
CA LEU A 106 8.84 12.97 -4.35
C LEU A 106 7.99 14.06 -4.96
N TRP A 107 6.68 13.87 -4.88
CA TRP A 107 5.68 14.80 -5.36
C TRP A 107 4.66 15.08 -4.27
N SER A 108 4.13 16.29 -4.31
CA SER A 108 2.98 16.72 -3.52
C SER A 108 1.76 16.79 -4.43
N LEU A 109 0.76 15.96 -4.16
CA LEU A 109 -0.52 15.91 -4.87
C LEU A 109 -1.54 16.84 -4.22
N ARG A 110 -2.32 17.54 -5.05
CA ARG A 110 -3.52 18.28 -4.64
C ARG A 110 -4.68 17.97 -5.57
N VAL A 111 -5.84 17.77 -4.97
CA VAL A 111 -7.10 17.52 -5.69
C VAL A 111 -8.18 18.44 -5.16
N TRP A 112 -8.77 19.20 -6.07
CA TRP A 112 -9.88 20.12 -5.79
C TRP A 112 -11.09 19.71 -6.62
N LEU A 113 -12.27 19.88 -6.05
CA LEU A 113 -13.56 19.77 -6.73
C LEU A 113 -14.05 21.19 -7.03
N ARG A 114 -14.26 21.50 -8.31
CA ARG A 114 -14.81 22.76 -8.79
C ARG A 114 -16.29 22.58 -9.11
N VAL A 115 -17.16 23.30 -8.42
CA VAL A 115 -18.61 23.27 -8.64
C VAL A 115 -19.17 24.68 -8.49
N ASN A 116 -19.93 25.15 -9.47
CA ASN A 116 -20.57 26.48 -9.46
C ASN A 116 -19.60 27.61 -9.11
N ASN A 117 -18.40 27.60 -9.71
CA ASN A 117 -17.31 28.56 -9.46
C ASN A 117 -16.78 28.58 -8.01
N VAL A 118 -17.04 27.53 -7.22
CA VAL A 118 -16.46 27.33 -5.90
C VAL A 118 -15.53 26.12 -5.94
N ASP A 119 -14.31 26.33 -5.45
CA ASP A 119 -13.28 25.30 -5.39
C ASP A 119 -13.19 24.71 -3.96
N HIS A 120 -13.37 23.39 -3.86
CA HIS A 120 -13.32 22.66 -2.61
C HIS A 120 -12.12 21.71 -2.60
N ARG A 121 -11.18 21.89 -1.66
CA ARG A 121 -10.08 20.93 -1.48
C ARG A 121 -10.65 19.59 -1.00
N ILE A 122 -10.34 18.52 -1.72
CA ILE A 122 -10.75 17.16 -1.36
C ILE A 122 -9.57 16.41 -0.74
N TRP A 123 -8.42 16.36 -1.42
CA TRP A 123 -7.23 15.68 -0.92
C TRP A 123 -5.97 16.54 -1.04
N GLY A 124 -5.01 16.26 -0.16
CA GLY A 124 -3.62 16.59 -0.41
C GLY A 124 -2.72 15.55 0.24
N ASP A 125 -1.71 15.12 -0.51
CA ASP A 125 -0.70 14.16 -0.08
C ASP A 125 0.67 14.72 -0.43
N ASP A 126 1.59 14.72 0.53
CA ASP A 126 2.96 15.21 0.36
C ASP A 126 3.97 14.06 0.28
N ASP A 127 3.50 12.82 0.19
CA ASP A 127 4.31 11.60 0.16
C ASP A 127 4.03 10.74 -1.10
N LEU A 128 3.81 11.38 -2.26
CA LEU A 128 3.66 10.67 -3.53
C LEU A 128 5.04 10.36 -4.16
N TRP A 129 5.53 9.15 -3.96
CA TRP A 129 6.83 8.71 -4.49
C TRP A 129 6.68 7.92 -5.78
N ILE A 130 7.16 8.52 -6.87
CA ILE A 130 7.23 7.89 -8.18
C ILE A 130 8.34 8.53 -9.03
N ALA A 131 9.07 7.68 -9.75
CA ALA A 131 9.99 8.11 -10.79
C ALA A 131 10.25 6.98 -11.80
N LYS A 132 10.70 7.38 -12.98
CA LYS A 132 11.31 6.51 -14.00
C LYS A 132 12.81 6.48 -13.74
N ASP A 133 13.36 5.28 -13.57
CA ASP A 133 14.80 5.03 -13.37
C ASP A 133 15.50 5.99 -12.38
N PRO A 134 15.01 6.10 -11.13
CA PRO A 134 15.66 6.95 -10.14
C PRO A 134 17.02 6.37 -9.75
N ASP A 135 17.96 7.28 -9.47
CA ASP A 135 19.32 6.92 -9.10
C ASP A 135 19.42 6.44 -7.66
N PHE A 136 19.12 5.16 -7.42
CA PHE A 136 19.28 4.54 -6.10
C PHE A 136 20.74 4.41 -5.65
N ASN A 137 21.72 4.51 -6.56
CA ASN A 137 23.14 4.46 -6.19
C ASN A 137 23.59 5.75 -5.50
N SER A 138 22.85 6.86 -5.69
CA SER A 138 23.06 8.11 -4.94
C SER A 138 22.76 8.00 -3.44
N ILE A 139 22.13 6.91 -2.99
CA ILE A 139 21.79 6.70 -1.58
C ILE A 139 23.02 6.13 -0.86
N GLY A 140 23.75 7.01 -0.16
CA GLY A 140 24.88 6.63 0.68
C GLY A 140 24.50 5.59 1.74
N ASP A 141 25.42 4.65 1.99
CA ASP A 141 25.32 3.59 3.00
C ASP A 141 24.11 2.66 2.89
N ALA A 142 23.35 2.71 1.79
CA ALA A 142 22.21 1.84 1.58
C ALA A 142 22.65 0.39 1.35
N SER A 143 22.02 -0.52 2.07
CA SER A 143 22.12 -1.96 1.84
C SER A 143 20.88 -2.43 1.10
N PHE A 144 21.08 -3.00 -0.09
CA PHE A 144 20.01 -3.45 -0.98
C PHE A 144 19.79 -4.95 -0.86
N ALA A 145 18.53 -5.33 -0.72
CA ALA A 145 18.13 -6.73 -0.75
C ALA A 145 18.26 -7.29 -2.18
N ARG A 146 18.75 -8.52 -2.27
CA ARG A 146 18.91 -9.24 -3.53
C ARG A 146 17.86 -10.33 -3.63
N LEU A 147 17.14 -10.36 -4.75
CA LEU A 147 16.23 -11.46 -5.06
C LEU A 147 17.00 -12.78 -5.05
N LYS A 148 16.50 -13.75 -4.31
CA LYS A 148 17.05 -15.11 -4.21
C LYS A 148 16.16 -16.13 -4.87
N ASN A 149 14.86 -16.02 -4.66
CA ASN A 149 13.87 -16.94 -5.20
C ASN A 149 12.61 -16.18 -5.59
N ALA A 150 11.94 -16.65 -6.63
CA ALA A 150 10.68 -16.10 -7.12
C ALA A 150 9.76 -17.26 -7.53
N ASP A 151 8.76 -17.52 -6.71
CA ASP A 151 7.79 -18.59 -6.89
C ASP A 151 6.40 -18.05 -7.25
N THR A 152 5.41 -18.94 -7.37
CA THR A 152 4.07 -18.60 -7.84
C THR A 152 3.26 -17.68 -6.92
N GLY A 153 3.65 -17.56 -5.64
CA GLY A 153 2.95 -16.74 -4.66
C GLY A 153 3.86 -15.91 -3.75
N GLU A 154 5.18 -15.99 -3.96
CA GLU A 154 6.15 -15.29 -3.12
C GLU A 154 7.44 -14.95 -3.85
N GLN A 155 8.14 -13.94 -3.35
CA GLN A 155 9.50 -13.58 -3.72
C GLN A 155 10.33 -13.39 -2.46
N ILE A 156 11.49 -14.05 -2.43
CA ILE A 156 12.41 -14.04 -1.29
C ILE A 156 13.62 -13.18 -1.63
N TYR A 157 13.93 -12.22 -0.76
CA TYR A 157 15.06 -11.32 -0.90
C TYR A 157 15.96 -11.42 0.32
N ASN A 158 17.28 -11.41 0.13
CA ASN A 158 18.23 -11.38 1.24
C ASN A 158 19.00 -10.07 1.26
N ALA A 159 19.16 -9.47 2.43
CA ALA A 159 19.99 -8.29 2.65
C ALA A 159 20.80 -8.40 3.94
N TYR A 160 21.83 -7.57 4.07
CA TYR A 160 22.43 -7.32 5.37
C TYR A 160 21.88 -6.03 5.96
N VAL A 161 21.35 -6.08 7.18
CA VAL A 161 20.86 -4.91 7.91
C VAL A 161 21.56 -4.87 9.26
N GLY A 162 22.39 -3.85 9.50
CA GLY A 162 23.13 -3.74 10.76
C GLY A 162 24.04 -4.95 11.04
N ARG A 163 24.62 -5.55 10.00
CA ARG A 163 25.38 -6.84 10.03
C ARG A 163 24.54 -8.10 10.26
N ALA A 164 23.24 -8.00 10.51
CA ALA A 164 22.35 -9.17 10.51
C ALA A 164 22.01 -9.57 9.08
N LEU A 165 22.03 -10.87 8.78
CA LEU A 165 21.43 -11.38 7.55
C LEU A 165 19.91 -11.42 7.72
N VAL A 166 19.20 -10.68 6.88
CA VAL A 166 17.74 -10.56 6.91
C VAL A 166 17.16 -11.12 5.63
N THR A 167 16.17 -11.98 5.77
CA THR A 167 15.35 -12.51 4.68
C THR A 167 14.05 -11.71 4.66
N PHE A 168 13.74 -11.06 3.55
CA PHE A 168 12.46 -10.42 3.29
C PHE A 168 11.61 -11.32 2.38
N ILE A 169 10.38 -11.61 2.79
CA ILE A 169 9.49 -12.51 2.07
C ILE A 169 8.26 -11.70 1.65
N VAL A 170 8.16 -11.42 0.35
CA VAL A 170 7.00 -10.74 -0.22
C VAL A 170 6.03 -11.81 -0.70
N ARG A 171 4.79 -11.80 -0.20
CA ARG A 171 3.74 -12.73 -0.64
C ARG A 171 2.60 -11.97 -1.31
N TRP A 172 1.87 -12.64 -2.19
CA TRP A 172 0.64 -12.08 -2.74
C TRP A 172 -0.46 -13.13 -2.90
N ARG A 173 -1.70 -12.67 -2.73
CA ARG A 173 -2.91 -13.46 -2.98
C ARG A 173 -3.83 -12.72 -3.93
N HIS A 174 -4.41 -13.44 -4.89
CA HIS A 174 -5.46 -12.89 -5.73
C HIS A 174 -6.74 -12.68 -4.90
N VAL A 175 -7.33 -11.48 -4.98
CA VAL A 175 -8.56 -11.12 -4.28
C VAL A 175 -9.75 -11.19 -5.22
N SER A 176 -9.75 -10.36 -6.27
CA SER A 176 -10.81 -10.32 -7.28
C SER A 176 -10.42 -9.39 -8.43
N ASN A 177 -10.89 -9.64 -9.65
CA ASN A 177 -10.74 -8.73 -10.81
C ASN A 177 -9.40 -7.95 -10.84
N LYS A 178 -8.30 -8.68 -11.06
CA LYS A 178 -6.94 -8.11 -11.13
C LYS A 178 -6.44 -7.43 -9.84
N LEU A 179 -7.19 -7.49 -8.74
CA LEU A 179 -6.80 -7.01 -7.42
C LEU A 179 -6.05 -8.12 -6.70
N TYR A 180 -4.88 -7.78 -6.21
CA TYR A 180 -4.02 -8.64 -5.40
C TYR A 180 -3.77 -7.96 -4.06
N SER A 181 -3.64 -8.79 -3.02
CA SER A 181 -3.31 -8.38 -1.66
C SER A 181 -1.89 -8.86 -1.39
N TYR A 182 -1.01 -7.92 -1.08
CA TYR A 182 0.42 -8.14 -0.84
C TYR A 182 0.72 -8.03 0.65
N SER A 183 1.61 -8.89 1.12
CA SER A 183 2.23 -8.80 2.45
C SER A 183 3.74 -8.85 2.33
N LEU A 184 4.43 -8.30 3.31
CA LEU A 184 5.87 -8.39 3.45
C LEU A 184 6.20 -8.67 4.91
N GLU A 185 6.90 -9.76 5.14
CA GLU A 185 7.49 -10.12 6.42
C GLU A 185 9.01 -10.12 6.31
N TYR A 186 9.69 -10.00 7.44
CA TYR A 186 11.13 -10.24 7.53
C TYR A 186 11.42 -11.34 8.52
N GLU A 187 12.54 -12.02 8.33
CA GLU A 187 13.09 -13.02 9.24
C GLU A 187 14.60 -12.81 9.38
N ALA A 188 15.10 -12.88 10.61
CA ALA A 188 16.52 -12.92 10.91
C ALA A 188 16.76 -13.84 12.12
N ALA A 189 17.63 -14.84 11.93
CA ALA A 189 18.01 -15.79 12.97
C ALA A 189 16.81 -16.44 13.70
N GLY A 190 15.74 -16.78 12.96
CA GLY A 190 14.53 -17.42 13.50
C GLY A 190 13.54 -16.48 14.18
N VAL A 191 13.80 -15.17 14.20
CA VAL A 191 12.85 -14.15 14.67
C VAL A 191 12.39 -13.32 13.48
N GLY A 192 11.08 -13.11 13.36
CA GLY A 192 10.51 -12.34 12.28
C GLY A 192 9.24 -11.61 12.71
N ASP A 193 8.84 -10.65 11.88
CA ASP A 193 7.60 -9.90 12.05
C ASP A 193 7.06 -9.43 10.70
N MET A 194 5.77 -9.09 10.68
CA MET A 194 5.06 -8.56 9.53
C MET A 194 5.33 -7.06 9.39
N LEU A 195 5.98 -6.64 8.30
CA LEU A 195 6.22 -5.22 8.02
C LEU A 195 4.94 -4.52 7.52
N PHE A 196 4.21 -5.20 6.64
CA PHE A 196 2.86 -4.80 6.25
C PHE A 196 2.06 -6.01 5.78
N ASP A 197 0.74 -5.94 5.96
CA ASP A 197 -0.20 -6.94 5.48
C ASP A 197 -1.36 -6.27 4.72
N ASP A 198 -2.01 -7.05 3.86
CA ASP A 198 -3.18 -6.68 3.06
C ASP A 198 -3.02 -5.42 2.18
N TYR A 199 -1.81 -5.16 1.68
CA TYR A 199 -1.57 -4.05 0.76
C TYR A 199 -2.18 -4.35 -0.61
N LYS A 200 -3.24 -3.62 -0.98
CA LYS A 200 -4.03 -3.91 -2.18
C LYS A 200 -3.52 -3.17 -3.42
N LEU A 201 -3.12 -3.94 -4.43
CA LEU A 201 -2.71 -3.45 -5.75
C LEU A 201 -3.60 -4.04 -6.83
N ARG A 202 -4.04 -3.22 -7.79
CA ARG A 202 -4.69 -3.72 -9.01
C ARG A 202 -3.67 -3.69 -10.15
N LEU A 203 -3.51 -4.82 -10.83
CA LEU A 203 -2.44 -5.05 -11.80
C LEU A 203 -3.01 -5.37 -13.17
N ASP A 204 -2.56 -4.67 -14.21
CA ASP A 204 -3.01 -4.97 -15.57
C ASP A 204 -2.47 -6.32 -16.08
N GLY A 205 -1.28 -6.72 -15.61
CA GLY A 205 -0.56 -7.94 -16.00
C GLY A 205 -0.32 -8.93 -14.86
N ASP A 206 0.64 -9.83 -15.08
CA ASP A 206 1.00 -10.89 -14.12
C ASP A 206 1.68 -10.31 -12.87
N PRO A 207 1.22 -10.63 -11.65
CA PRO A 207 1.89 -10.21 -10.41
C PRO A 207 3.37 -10.63 -10.34
N ARG A 208 3.77 -11.70 -11.02
CA ARG A 208 5.16 -12.19 -11.06
C ARG A 208 6.09 -11.29 -11.86
N ALA A 209 5.55 -10.44 -12.75
CA ALA A 209 6.35 -9.48 -13.51
C ALA A 209 6.79 -8.28 -12.65
N LEU A 210 6.23 -8.14 -11.45
CA LEU A 210 6.63 -7.12 -10.49
C LEU A 210 7.87 -7.59 -9.74
N SER A 211 8.77 -6.65 -9.47
CA SER A 211 9.87 -6.87 -8.56
C SER A 211 9.94 -5.76 -7.53
N PHE A 212 10.58 -6.06 -6.41
CA PHE A 212 10.69 -5.15 -5.28
C PHE A 212 12.13 -4.71 -5.12
N LEU A 213 12.31 -3.41 -4.91
CA LEU A 213 13.57 -2.85 -4.45
C LEU A 213 13.41 -2.54 -2.97
N ILE A 214 14.04 -3.38 -2.15
CA ILE A 214 14.03 -3.27 -0.69
C ILE A 214 15.42 -2.81 -0.27
N PHE A 215 15.51 -1.74 0.49
CA PHE A 215 16.80 -1.29 1.01
C PHE A 215 16.68 -0.66 2.40
N SER A 216 17.75 -0.78 3.17
CA SER A 216 17.90 -0.17 4.48
C SER A 216 19.02 0.85 4.49
N ILE A 217 18.82 1.99 5.14
CA ILE A 217 19.85 3.00 5.40
C ILE A 217 20.13 3.01 6.90
N PRO A 218 21.38 2.89 7.37
CA PRO A 218 21.72 3.04 8.78
C PRO A 218 21.24 4.38 9.35
N SER A 219 20.75 4.35 10.58
CA SER A 219 20.44 5.54 11.39
C SER A 219 21.36 5.59 12.60
N ASN A 220 21.58 6.79 13.13
CA ASN A 220 22.25 6.94 14.42
C ASN A 220 21.43 6.22 15.50
N SER A 221 22.07 5.29 16.22
CA SER A 221 21.42 4.45 17.22
C SER A 221 22.38 4.12 18.35
N ILE A 222 21.80 3.75 19.49
CA ILE A 222 22.51 3.26 20.66
C ILE A 222 21.84 1.93 21.05
N PRO A 223 22.53 0.77 20.92
CA PRO A 223 23.88 0.59 20.37
C PRO A 223 23.97 0.88 18.87
N SER A 224 25.21 1.08 18.37
CA SER A 224 25.45 1.40 16.96
C SER A 224 25.05 0.24 16.03
N GLY A 225 24.46 0.58 14.88
CA GLY A 225 24.02 -0.39 13.88
C GLY A 225 22.73 -1.15 14.27
N ALA A 226 21.96 -0.62 15.21
CA ALA A 226 20.70 -1.21 15.66
C ALA A 226 19.47 -0.56 15.03
N SER A 227 19.54 0.67 14.54
CA SER A 227 18.41 1.35 13.90
C SER A 227 18.67 1.64 12.42
N HIS A 228 17.63 1.48 11.62
CA HIS A 228 17.67 1.63 10.18
C HIS A 228 16.39 2.29 9.65
N LYS A 229 16.51 2.95 8.51
CA LYS A 229 15.37 3.37 7.69
C LYS A 229 15.16 2.32 6.61
N LEU A 230 14.04 1.61 6.65
CA LEU A 230 13.66 0.61 5.66
C LEU A 230 12.75 1.25 4.61
N ARG A 231 12.99 0.92 3.34
CA ARG A 231 12.24 1.41 2.19
C ARG A 231 11.89 0.25 1.28
N VAL A 232 10.63 0.20 0.85
CA VAL A 232 10.13 -0.82 -0.07
C VAL A 232 9.52 -0.11 -1.27
N TRP A 233 10.12 -0.36 -2.42
CA TRP A 233 9.66 0.13 -3.71
C TRP A 233 9.19 -1.05 -4.55
N ILE A 234 8.14 -0.83 -5.32
CA ILE A 234 7.75 -1.71 -6.41
C ILE A 234 8.28 -1.14 -7.72
N ARG A 235 8.79 -2.00 -8.59
CA ARG A 235 9.22 -1.62 -9.94
C ARG A 235 8.55 -2.49 -10.99
N SER A 236 8.25 -1.87 -12.13
CA SER A 236 7.64 -2.51 -13.29
C SER A 236 8.37 -2.08 -14.54
N LEU A 237 8.61 -3.04 -15.45
CA LEU A 237 9.27 -2.77 -16.73
C LEU A 237 8.38 -1.90 -17.61
N VAL A 238 8.92 -0.84 -18.19
CA VAL A 238 8.21 -0.01 -19.17
C VAL A 238 8.10 -0.80 -20.47
N PRO A 239 6.88 -1.09 -20.97
CA PRO A 239 6.72 -1.77 -22.25
C PRO A 239 7.38 -0.95 -23.35
N LEU A 240 8.34 -1.54 -24.07
CA LEU A 240 8.88 -0.94 -25.29
C LEU A 240 7.74 -0.88 -26.33
N SER A 241 7.46 0.31 -26.85
CA SER A 241 6.46 0.47 -27.91
C SER A 241 6.95 -0.22 -29.18
N THR A 242 6.41 -1.40 -29.49
CA THR A 242 6.73 -2.19 -30.68
C THR A 242 6.18 -1.60 -31.98
N SER A 243 5.65 -0.37 -31.95
CA SER A 243 4.89 0.24 -33.06
C SER A 243 5.74 1.05 -34.04
N ASP A 244 7.04 1.22 -33.80
CA ASP A 244 7.90 1.98 -34.70
C ASP A 244 8.96 1.07 -35.37
N PRO A 245 8.77 0.69 -36.65
CA PRO A 245 9.68 -0.23 -37.35
C PRO A 245 11.09 0.35 -37.60
N THR A 246 11.31 1.62 -37.27
CA THR A 246 12.63 2.29 -37.40
C THR A 246 13.51 2.13 -36.16
N THR A 247 12.95 1.71 -35.01
CA THR A 247 13.67 1.46 -33.75
C THR A 247 13.91 -0.05 -33.51
N SER A 248 14.20 -0.79 -34.58
CA SER A 248 14.44 -2.24 -34.53
C SER A 248 15.76 -2.65 -33.87
N TYR A 249 16.63 -1.70 -33.49
CA TYR A 249 17.81 -1.98 -32.68
C TYR A 249 17.48 -1.85 -31.20
N VAL A 250 16.78 -2.85 -30.67
CA VAL A 250 16.63 -3.06 -29.23
C VAL A 250 18.01 -3.45 -28.70
N LEU A 251 18.80 -2.47 -28.27
CA LEU A 251 20.00 -2.76 -27.49
C LEU A 251 19.55 -3.39 -26.16
N PRO A 252 20.20 -4.49 -25.71
CA PRO A 252 19.82 -5.23 -24.49
C PRO A 252 20.03 -4.44 -23.18
N PHE A 253 20.33 -3.15 -23.25
CA PHE A 253 20.66 -2.27 -22.13
C PHE A 253 19.63 -1.13 -21.92
N ASN A 254 18.50 -1.15 -22.62
CA ASN A 254 17.47 -0.09 -22.55
C ASN A 254 16.25 -0.46 -21.71
N ASP A 255 16.39 -1.39 -20.76
CA ASP A 255 15.32 -1.68 -19.81
C ASP A 255 15.12 -0.48 -18.89
N SER A 256 13.96 0.15 -19.04
CA SER A 256 13.53 1.24 -18.19
C SER A 256 12.42 0.77 -17.26
N TYR A 257 12.44 1.24 -16.02
CA TYR A 257 11.50 0.85 -14.99
C TYR A 257 10.82 2.07 -14.37
N ILE A 258 9.54 1.90 -14.06
CA ILE A 258 8.78 2.85 -13.23
C ILE A 258 8.75 2.29 -11.82
N TYR A 259 9.20 3.12 -10.88
CA TYR A 259 9.30 2.82 -9.47
C TYR A 259 8.23 3.57 -8.70
N GLN A 260 7.56 2.89 -7.78
CA GLN A 260 6.62 3.50 -6.84
C GLN A 260 6.99 3.07 -5.43
N ARG A 261 7.06 4.01 -4.48
CA ARG A 261 7.30 3.62 -3.09
C ARG A 261 6.01 3.05 -2.51
N LEU A 262 6.10 1.83 -2.02
CA LEU A 262 4.96 1.11 -1.44
C LEU A 262 4.84 1.40 0.05
N TRP A 263 5.95 1.30 0.75
CA TRP A 263 6.02 1.32 2.21
C TRP A 263 7.38 1.83 2.69
N LYS A 264 7.38 2.39 3.90
CA LYS A 264 8.59 2.83 4.59
C LYS A 264 8.44 2.65 6.11
N ASP A 265 9.56 2.42 6.76
CA ASP A 265 9.69 2.52 8.21
C ASP A 265 10.99 3.24 8.55
N ASP A 266 10.92 4.22 9.44
CA ASP A 266 12.06 5.00 9.92
C ASP A 266 12.58 4.50 11.28
N GLY A 267 11.85 3.60 11.93
CA GLY A 267 12.14 3.02 13.23
C GLY A 267 12.51 1.54 13.19
N PHE A 268 12.95 1.02 12.03
CA PHE A 268 13.26 -0.40 11.88
C PHE A 268 14.50 -0.76 12.71
N LYS A 269 14.32 -1.60 13.73
CA LYS A 269 15.39 -1.95 14.68
C LYS A 269 15.81 -3.41 14.52
N ILE A 270 17.04 -3.60 14.07
CA ILE A 270 17.68 -4.90 13.94
C ILE A 270 19.19 -4.70 13.88
N GLY A 271 19.96 -5.65 14.40
CA GLY A 271 21.40 -5.62 14.27
C GLY A 271 22.04 -6.95 14.62
N GLY A 272 23.13 -7.27 13.95
CA GLY A 272 23.94 -8.46 14.20
C GLY A 272 25.17 -8.10 15.02
N ARG A 273 25.36 -8.78 16.15
CA ARG A 273 26.51 -8.56 17.06
C ARG A 273 26.59 -7.12 17.54
N LEU A 274 25.50 -6.61 18.09
CA LEU A 274 25.45 -5.29 18.70
C LEU A 274 26.38 -5.23 19.91
N ASP A 275 27.17 -4.17 20.00
CA ASP A 275 28.13 -3.97 21.09
C ASP A 275 27.48 -3.20 22.24
N PHE A 276 26.81 -3.93 23.12
CA PHE A 276 26.21 -3.36 24.33
C PHE A 276 27.26 -2.97 25.37
N GLU A 277 28.46 -3.56 25.33
CA GLU A 277 29.54 -3.29 26.29
C GLU A 277 30.12 -1.88 26.11
N SER A 278 30.17 -1.40 24.86
CA SER A 278 30.59 -0.04 24.51
C SER A 278 29.72 1.09 25.06
N LEU A 279 28.52 0.78 25.58
CA LEU A 279 27.57 1.78 26.08
C LEU A 279 27.99 2.41 27.42
N GLY A 280 29.03 1.85 28.04
CA GLY A 280 29.69 2.40 29.23
C GLY A 280 28.96 2.08 30.54
N THR A 281 29.62 2.44 31.64
CA THR A 281 29.22 2.05 33.01
C THR A 281 27.95 2.69 33.53
N LYS A 282 27.38 3.67 32.80
CA LYS A 282 26.11 4.31 33.15
C LYS A 282 24.89 3.49 32.71
N MET A 283 25.08 2.48 31.87
CA MET A 283 24.01 1.59 31.46
C MET A 283 23.67 0.61 32.59
N ILE A 284 22.38 0.52 32.92
CA ILE A 284 21.86 -0.51 33.82
C ILE A 284 21.28 -1.61 32.93
N MET A 285 21.89 -2.79 32.95
CA MET A 285 21.39 -3.97 32.23
C MET A 285 20.63 -4.90 33.16
N GLY A 286 19.52 -5.44 32.66
CA GLY A 286 18.91 -6.62 33.27
C GLY A 286 19.77 -7.84 33.02
N PHE A 287 19.86 -8.73 33.99
CA PHE A 287 20.47 -10.04 33.88
C PHE A 287 19.40 -11.10 34.02
N SER A 288 19.55 -12.22 33.31
CA SER A 288 18.63 -13.35 33.48
C SER A 288 18.73 -13.89 34.90
N SER A 289 17.60 -14.05 35.58
CA SER A 289 17.53 -14.65 36.91
C SER A 289 17.56 -16.18 36.89
N GLY A 290 17.61 -16.81 35.71
CA GLY A 290 17.65 -18.26 35.55
C GLY A 290 17.30 -18.72 34.14
N ALA A 291 16.99 -20.01 34.01
CA ALA A 291 16.36 -20.55 32.82
C ALA A 291 14.90 -20.06 32.71
N PRO A 292 14.34 -19.96 31.50
CA PRO A 292 12.93 -19.58 31.33
C PRO A 292 12.02 -20.61 32.03
N GLU A 293 11.09 -20.12 32.84
CA GLU A 293 10.04 -20.95 33.43
C GLU A 293 8.96 -21.22 32.39
N THR A 294 8.58 -22.50 32.23
CA THR A 294 7.47 -22.89 31.35
C THR A 294 6.17 -22.95 32.15
N ILE A 295 5.31 -21.96 31.95
CA ILE A 295 3.98 -21.91 32.60
C ILE A 295 2.97 -22.59 31.68
N VAL A 296 2.47 -23.76 32.08
CA VAL A 296 1.41 -24.48 31.36
C VAL A 296 0.05 -24.02 31.88
N MET A 297 -0.71 -23.31 31.04
CA MET A 297 -2.05 -22.85 31.39
C MET A 297 -3.12 -23.74 30.75
N PRO A 298 -4.15 -24.18 31.50
CA PRO A 298 -5.24 -25.01 30.95
C PRO A 298 -6.19 -24.24 30.03
N HIS A 299 -6.17 -22.91 30.08
CA HIS A 299 -6.97 -22.02 29.25
C HIS A 299 -6.07 -20.91 28.71
N PRO A 300 -6.33 -20.38 27.51
CA PRO A 300 -5.60 -19.22 27.00
C PRO A 300 -5.72 -18.06 27.99
N PRO A 301 -4.65 -17.27 28.18
CA PRO A 301 -4.71 -16.12 29.06
C PRO A 301 -5.84 -15.18 28.61
N PRO A 302 -6.60 -14.59 29.55
CA PRO A 302 -7.63 -13.63 29.20
C PRO A 302 -7.00 -12.47 28.43
N SER A 303 -7.68 -11.94 27.41
CA SER A 303 -7.17 -10.86 26.55
C SER A 303 -6.83 -9.56 27.29
N SER A 304 -7.17 -9.48 28.58
CA SER A 304 -6.86 -8.39 29.51
C SER A 304 -5.67 -8.72 30.41
N ASP A 305 -4.58 -9.25 29.85
CA ASP A 305 -3.35 -9.46 30.60
C ASP A 305 -2.77 -8.12 31.08
N LEU A 306 -2.21 -8.13 32.30
CA LEU A 306 -1.45 -7.03 32.92
C LEU A 306 -0.21 -6.62 32.10
N HIS A 307 0.16 -7.39 31.07
CA HIS A 307 1.22 -7.10 30.11
C HIS A 307 0.72 -6.52 28.78
N SER A 308 -0.58 -6.27 28.64
CA SER A 308 -1.10 -5.49 27.52
C SER A 308 -0.58 -4.05 27.64
N PRO A 309 0.16 -3.51 26.65
CA PRO A 309 0.69 -2.16 26.73
C PRO A 309 -0.48 -1.19 26.66
N ARG A 310 -1.01 -0.77 27.82
CA ARG A 310 -1.68 0.51 27.91
C ARG A 310 -0.63 1.53 27.46
N SER A 311 -0.81 2.07 26.26
CA SER A 311 -0.02 3.17 25.73
C SER A 311 0.00 4.31 26.75
N ILE A 312 1.06 4.41 27.54
CA ILE A 312 1.32 5.53 28.45
C ILE A 312 1.76 6.79 27.67
N PHE A 313 1.93 6.70 26.36
CA PHE A 313 2.14 7.87 25.50
C PHE A 313 0.83 8.39 24.89
N ASN A 314 0.06 9.13 25.70
CA ASN A 314 -0.71 10.27 25.22
C ASN A 314 -0.17 11.50 25.96
N GLU A 315 1.06 11.90 25.62
CA GLU A 315 1.57 13.20 26.03
C GLU A 315 0.98 14.28 25.11
N LYS A 316 0.04 15.03 25.71
CA LYS A 316 -0.32 16.42 25.43
C LYS A 316 0.64 17.15 24.46
N ASN A 317 0.17 17.41 23.25
CA ASN A 317 0.52 18.65 22.55
C ASN A 317 -0.53 19.70 22.90
N GLY A 318 -0.31 20.38 24.02
CA GLY A 318 -0.80 21.72 24.22
C GLY A 318 0.39 22.66 24.07
N TYR A 319 0.40 23.49 23.03
CA TYR A 319 0.85 24.87 23.10
C TYR A 319 0.11 25.66 22.02
N ASP A 320 -0.72 26.59 22.50
CA ASP A 320 -1.04 27.83 21.81
C ASP A 320 0.26 28.57 21.46
N PHE A 321 0.38 29.02 20.21
CA PHE A 321 0.74 30.38 19.81
C PHE A 321 0.30 30.62 18.37
#